data_AF-A0A957MG42-F1
#
_entry.id   AF-A0A957MG42-F1
#
_cell.length_a   1.000
_cell.length_b   1.000
_cell.length_c   1.000
_cell.angle_alpha   90.00
_cell.angle_beta   90.00
_cell.angle_gamma   90.00
#
_symmetry.space_group_name_H-M   'P 1'
#
loop_
_entity.id
_entity.type
_entity.pdbx_description
1 polymer ?
#
loop_
_entity_poly.entity_id
_entity_poly.type
_entity_poly.pdbx_seq_one_letter_code
_entity_poly.pdbx_strand_id
1 'polypeptide(L)'
;MLEAFKTQDPNGNGQADEVPLSGSIEEYGVRPLSFLMNGFAYSDDRTYLILNDGKVDTVANKPEWKEGLAYIKDLYDAGLIDPGAFTQNASEGFKKIGDNADAQLLGAGAGMHPAIFVSFPPGYGADYDAIPPLQGPNAGYASYLNPSVSGATFVLTNKASPEAQVA
;
A
#
# COMPACT_ATOMS: atom_id res chain seq x y z
N MET A 1 -8.88 -13.91 6.90
CA MET A 1 -9.21 -13.48 5.52
C MET A 1 -8.10 -13.88 4.55
N LEU A 2 -6.88 -13.33 4.67
CA LEU A 2 -5.79 -13.65 3.72
C LEU A 2 -5.48 -15.15 3.60
N GLU A 3 -5.49 -15.87 4.72
CA GLU A 3 -5.32 -17.34 4.71
C GLU A 3 -6.41 -18.05 3.89
N ALA A 4 -7.64 -17.53 3.89
CA ALA A 4 -8.74 -18.12 3.12
C ALA A 4 -8.50 -17.94 1.62
N PHE A 5 -8.05 -16.76 1.17
CA PHE A 5 -7.65 -16.57 -0.23
C PHE A 5 -6.57 -17.56 -0.64
N LYS A 6 -5.59 -17.83 0.23
CA LYS A 6 -4.50 -18.77 -0.07
C LYS A 6 -4.94 -20.24 -0.12
N THR A 7 -5.98 -20.63 0.61
CA THR A 7 -6.23 -22.06 0.92
C THR A 7 -7.60 -22.58 0.49
N GLN A 8 -8.52 -21.71 0.08
CA GLN A 8 -9.91 -22.08 -0.21
C GLN A 8 -10.31 -21.97 -1.67
N ASP A 9 -9.36 -21.73 -2.59
CA ASP A 9 -9.61 -21.66 -4.04
C ASP A 9 -10.82 -20.75 -4.37
N PRO A 10 -10.81 -19.47 -3.94
CA PRO A 10 -11.91 -18.55 -4.19
C PRO A 10 -12.21 -18.34 -5.68
N ASN A 11 -11.22 -18.52 -6.57
CA ASN A 11 -11.43 -18.41 -8.01
C ASN A 11 -11.99 -19.69 -8.65
N GLY A 12 -11.96 -20.82 -7.93
CA GLY A 12 -12.62 -22.08 -8.27
C GLY A 12 -11.94 -22.87 -9.38
N ASN A 13 -10.65 -22.62 -9.65
CA ASN A 13 -9.92 -23.26 -10.74
C ASN A 13 -9.15 -24.52 -10.30
N GLY A 14 -9.15 -24.85 -9.00
CA GLY A 14 -8.50 -26.02 -8.43
C GLY A 14 -6.97 -25.91 -8.30
N GLN A 15 -6.40 -24.72 -8.52
CA GLN A 15 -4.98 -24.41 -8.36
C GLN A 15 -4.79 -23.52 -7.14
N ALA A 16 -3.57 -23.51 -6.58
CA ALA A 16 -3.19 -22.59 -5.52
C ALA A 16 -2.43 -21.40 -6.12
N ASP A 17 -3.12 -20.62 -6.95
CA ASP A 17 -2.55 -19.49 -7.72
C ASP A 17 -2.95 -18.12 -7.17
N GLU A 18 -3.74 -18.07 -6.10
CA GLU A 18 -4.14 -16.83 -5.46
C GLU A 18 -2.96 -16.07 -4.85
N VAL A 19 -3.05 -14.75 -4.99
CA VAL A 19 -2.17 -13.75 -4.39
C VAL A 19 -2.94 -13.05 -3.27
N PRO A 20 -2.78 -13.43 -1.99
CA PRO A 20 -3.68 -12.97 -0.93
C PRO A 20 -3.61 -11.47 -0.68
N LEU A 21 -2.41 -10.89 -0.64
CA LEU A 21 -2.17 -9.45 -0.50
C LEU A 21 -1.02 -9.01 -1.40
N SER A 22 -1.24 -8.01 -2.24
CA SER A 22 -0.19 -7.38 -3.05
C SER A 22 -0.29 -5.85 -3.04
N GLY A 23 0.73 -5.22 -3.63
CA GLY A 23 0.91 -3.78 -3.76
C GLY A 23 2.07 -3.47 -4.70
N SER A 24 2.65 -2.28 -4.57
CA SER A 24 3.84 -1.88 -5.34
C SER A 24 4.73 -0.93 -4.53
N ILE A 25 5.91 -0.62 -5.07
CA ILE A 25 6.86 0.29 -4.42
C ILE A 25 6.56 1.77 -4.65
N GLU A 26 5.60 2.08 -5.52
CA GLU A 26 5.28 3.45 -5.92
C GLU A 26 4.67 4.26 -4.78
N GLU A 27 4.63 5.57 -4.99
CA GLU A 27 3.83 6.47 -4.17
C GLU A 27 2.33 6.21 -4.48
N TYR A 28 1.36 6.92 -3.88
CA TYR A 28 -0.11 6.65 -4.00
C TYR A 28 -0.73 5.63 -3.02
N GLY A 29 -0.06 5.30 -1.91
CA GLY A 29 -0.64 4.45 -0.86
C GLY A 29 -0.83 2.99 -1.30
N VAL A 30 0.00 2.55 -2.25
CA VAL A 30 0.01 1.20 -2.83
C VAL A 30 0.97 0.25 -2.12
N ARG A 31 1.65 0.73 -1.07
CA ARG A 31 2.51 -0.08 -0.21
C ARG A 31 1.67 -0.72 0.89
N PRO A 32 1.58 -2.07 0.97
CA PRO A 32 0.71 -2.75 1.93
C PRO A 32 1.16 -2.58 3.38
N LEU A 33 2.45 -2.31 3.59
CA LEU A 33 3.06 -2.22 4.92
C LEU A 33 2.40 -1.14 5.77
N SER A 34 2.11 0.03 5.21
CA SER A 34 1.56 1.13 6.00
C SER A 34 0.15 0.82 6.51
N PHE A 35 -0.68 0.13 5.73
CA PHE A 35 -1.98 -0.34 6.20
C PHE A 35 -1.83 -1.35 7.36
N LEU A 36 -0.91 -2.30 7.25
CA LEU A 36 -0.67 -3.31 8.29
C LEU A 36 -0.07 -2.71 9.56
N MET A 37 0.90 -1.81 9.42
CA MET A 37 1.57 -1.15 10.55
C MET A 37 0.59 -0.31 11.38
N ASN A 38 -0.43 0.28 10.75
CA ASN A 38 -1.43 1.13 11.42
C ASN A 38 -2.31 0.41 12.47
N GLY A 39 -2.26 -0.93 12.54
CA GLY A 39 -2.83 -1.69 13.68
C GLY A 39 -1.95 -1.67 14.94
N PHE A 40 -0.68 -1.26 14.82
CA PHE A 40 0.32 -1.30 15.88
C PHE A 40 0.84 0.10 16.22
N ALA A 41 1.26 0.86 15.21
CA ALA A 41 1.79 2.21 15.33
C ALA A 41 1.42 3.04 14.10
N TYR A 42 1.23 4.34 14.29
CA TYR A 42 0.86 5.23 13.19
C TYR A 42 1.89 5.19 12.05
N SER A 43 1.45 4.88 10.83
CA SER A 43 2.29 4.85 9.63
C SER A 43 1.64 5.69 8.52
N ASP A 44 2.37 6.72 8.08
CA ASP A 44 1.97 7.64 7.01
C ASP A 44 2.55 7.26 5.65
N ASP A 45 3.28 6.14 5.57
CA ASP A 45 3.95 5.66 4.36
C ASP A 45 5.00 6.62 3.78
N ARG A 46 5.45 7.60 4.56
CA ARG A 46 6.28 8.73 4.07
C ARG A 46 7.38 9.10 5.05
N THR A 47 7.01 9.62 6.22
CA THR A 47 7.95 10.24 7.15
C THR A 47 8.18 9.40 8.40
N TYR A 48 7.16 8.61 8.81
CA TYR A 48 7.17 7.88 10.07
C TYR A 48 7.44 8.79 11.28
N LEU A 49 7.02 10.05 11.19
CA LEU A 49 7.15 11.06 12.23
C LEU A 49 5.81 11.27 12.95
N ILE A 50 5.89 11.52 14.24
CA ILE A 50 4.77 11.90 15.10
C ILE A 50 5.14 13.13 15.92
N LEU A 51 4.12 13.89 16.32
CA LEU A 51 4.28 15.04 17.20
C LEU A 51 3.74 14.68 18.59
N ASN A 52 4.63 14.58 19.57
CA ASN A 52 4.29 14.29 20.95
C ASN A 52 4.64 15.52 21.80
N ASP A 53 3.63 16.19 22.37
CA ASP A 53 3.79 17.35 23.25
C ASP A 53 4.71 18.45 22.68
N GLY A 54 4.53 18.76 21.38
CA GLY A 54 5.33 19.77 20.68
C GLY A 54 6.75 19.34 20.31
N LYS A 55 7.11 18.07 20.52
CA LYS A 55 8.38 17.48 20.10
C LYS A 55 8.15 16.48 18.98
N VAL A 56 8.95 16.61 17.92
CA VAL A 56 8.98 15.62 16.84
C VAL A 56 9.68 14.37 17.35
N ASP A 57 9.05 13.23 17.11
CA ASP A 57 9.56 11.89 17.40
C ASP A 57 9.29 10.99 16.19
N THR A 58 9.84 9.78 16.20
CA THR A 58 9.60 8.77 15.15
C THR A 58 8.91 7.55 15.72
N VAL A 59 7.96 7.00 14.98
CA VAL A 59 7.34 5.72 15.35
C VAL A 59 8.30 4.55 15.22
N ALA A 60 9.33 4.66 14.36
CA ALA A 60 10.25 3.58 14.07
C ALA A 60 11.14 3.17 15.27
N ASN A 61 11.23 4.00 16.32
CA ASN A 61 11.98 3.71 17.54
C ASN A 61 11.11 3.10 18.66
N LYS A 62 9.84 2.83 18.40
CA LYS A 62 8.87 2.37 19.41
C LYS A 62 8.77 0.83 19.43
N PRO A 63 8.53 0.21 20.60
CA PRO A 63 8.31 -1.24 20.70
C PRO A 63 7.20 -1.75 19.78
N GLU A 64 6.11 -0.99 19.65
CA GLU A 64 4.94 -1.30 18.83
C GLU A 64 5.32 -1.38 17.34
N TRP A 65 6.32 -0.61 16.89
CA TRP A 65 6.84 -0.73 15.53
C TRP A 65 7.53 -2.07 15.29
N LYS A 66 8.29 -2.55 16.28
CA LYS A 66 8.92 -3.88 16.20
C LYS A 66 7.87 -4.99 16.19
N GLU A 67 6.80 -4.86 16.98
CA GLU A 67 5.68 -5.81 16.99
C GLU A 67 4.97 -5.87 15.64
N GLY A 68 4.67 -4.71 15.05
CA GLY A 68 4.08 -4.63 13.71
C GLY A 68 4.95 -5.29 12.64
N LEU A 69 6.27 -5.05 12.67
CA LEU A 69 7.20 -5.71 11.75
C LEU A 69 7.25 -7.22 11.94
N ALA A 70 7.19 -7.72 13.19
CA ALA A 70 7.15 -9.16 13.46
C ALA A 70 5.86 -9.78 12.89
N TYR A 71 4.71 -9.14 13.07
CA TYR A 71 3.45 -9.58 12.47
C TYR A 71 3.51 -9.61 10.94
N ILE A 72 4.04 -8.56 10.31
CA ILE A 72 4.20 -8.51 8.85
C ILE A 72 5.16 -9.61 8.35
N LYS A 73 6.22 -9.90 9.12
CA LYS A 73 7.14 -11.00 8.82
C LYS A 73 6.43 -12.36 8.87
N ASP A 74 5.57 -12.60 9.85
CA ASP A 74 4.79 -13.84 9.93
C ASP A 74 3.84 -13.98 8.72
N LEU A 75 3.18 -12.90 8.29
CA LEU A 75 2.36 -12.91 7.07
C LEU A 75 3.20 -13.20 5.81
N TYR A 76 4.40 -12.63 5.71
CA TYR A 76 5.31 -12.88 4.62
C TYR A 76 5.78 -14.35 4.59
N ASP A 77 6.17 -14.89 5.75
CA ASP A 77 6.63 -16.28 5.89
C ASP A 77 5.52 -17.29 5.61
N ALA A 78 4.28 -16.94 5.95
CA ALA A 78 3.09 -17.72 5.59
C ALA A 78 2.72 -17.62 4.09
N GLY A 79 3.47 -16.82 3.30
CA GLY A 79 3.21 -16.60 1.89
C GLY A 79 1.87 -15.92 1.64
N LEU A 80 1.46 -15.02 2.55
CA LEU A 80 0.24 -14.22 2.45
C LEU A 80 0.50 -12.84 1.82
N ILE A 81 1.75 -12.41 1.77
CA ILE A 81 2.17 -11.18 1.10
C ILE A 81 2.95 -11.56 -0.16
N ASP A 82 2.53 -11.01 -1.29
CA ASP A 82 3.26 -11.10 -2.55
C ASP A 82 4.69 -10.56 -2.39
N PRO A 83 5.74 -11.37 -2.66
CA PRO A 83 7.12 -10.88 -2.69
C PRO A 83 7.34 -9.74 -3.69
N GLY A 84 6.55 -9.72 -4.78
CA GLY A 84 6.54 -8.65 -5.77
C GLY A 84 6.15 -7.30 -5.19
N ALA A 85 5.33 -7.24 -4.13
CA ALA A 85 4.90 -5.99 -3.50
C ALA A 85 6.06 -5.11 -2.99
N PHE A 86 7.26 -5.69 -2.80
CA PHE A 86 8.47 -5.00 -2.36
C PHE A 86 9.39 -4.55 -3.51
N THR A 87 9.09 -4.91 -4.75
CA THR A 87 10.00 -4.67 -5.90
C THR A 87 9.29 -4.21 -7.17
N GLN A 88 7.99 -4.46 -7.31
CA GLN A 88 7.26 -4.22 -8.54
C GLN A 88 6.68 -2.80 -8.63
N ASN A 89 6.51 -2.34 -9.86
CA ASN A 89 5.79 -1.09 -10.18
C ASN A 89 4.27 -1.34 -10.22
N ALA A 90 3.49 -0.26 -10.17
CA ALA A 90 2.04 -0.35 -10.12
C ALA A 90 1.45 -0.82 -11.46
N SER A 91 1.92 -0.25 -12.58
CA SER A 91 1.27 -0.43 -13.89
C SER A 91 1.54 -1.78 -14.57
N GLU A 92 2.73 -2.36 -14.39
CA GLU A 92 3.17 -3.58 -15.09
C GLU A 92 3.25 -4.79 -14.18
N GLY A 93 3.57 -4.61 -12.90
CA GLY A 93 3.62 -5.70 -11.94
C GLY A 93 2.27 -5.88 -11.28
N PHE A 94 1.92 -4.93 -10.42
CA PHE A 94 0.75 -5.02 -9.57
C PHE A 94 -0.56 -5.11 -10.37
N LYS A 95 -0.74 -4.24 -11.37
CA LYS A 95 -1.95 -4.25 -12.19
C LYS A 95 -2.16 -5.53 -12.99
N LYS A 96 -1.08 -6.20 -13.43
CA LYS A 96 -1.19 -7.47 -14.17
C LYS A 96 -1.69 -8.62 -13.29
N ILE A 97 -1.47 -8.57 -11.98
CA ILE A 97 -2.02 -9.57 -11.06
C ILE A 97 -3.54 -9.40 -10.99
N GLY A 98 -4.03 -8.17 -10.83
CA GLY A 98 -5.48 -7.90 -10.78
C GLY A 98 -6.17 -8.02 -12.14
N ASP A 99 -5.48 -7.76 -13.24
CA ASP A 99 -5.98 -7.90 -14.63
C ASP A 99 -5.64 -9.27 -15.25
N ASN A 100 -5.33 -10.29 -14.45
CA ASN A 100 -5.04 -11.60 -15.00
C ASN A 100 -6.21 -12.09 -15.87
N ALA A 101 -5.91 -12.55 -17.08
CA ALA A 101 -6.92 -12.86 -18.08
C ALA A 101 -7.60 -14.23 -17.86
N ASP A 102 -6.95 -15.12 -17.12
CA ASP A 102 -7.36 -16.51 -16.96
C ASP A 102 -8.19 -16.70 -15.67
N ALA A 103 -7.82 -16.02 -14.58
CA ALA A 103 -8.50 -16.11 -13.29
C ALA A 103 -8.30 -14.85 -12.44
N GLN A 104 -9.20 -14.62 -11.48
CA GLN A 104 -9.05 -13.56 -10.49
C GLN A 104 -8.04 -13.99 -9.42
N LEU A 105 -6.77 -13.61 -9.61
CA LEU A 105 -5.68 -14.04 -8.72
C LEU A 105 -5.59 -13.22 -7.43
N LEU A 106 -5.81 -11.91 -7.51
CA LEU A 106 -5.58 -11.00 -6.38
C LEU A 106 -6.74 -11.05 -5.37
N GLY A 107 -6.43 -11.34 -4.11
CA GLY A 107 -7.42 -11.34 -3.02
C GLY A 107 -7.61 -9.94 -2.41
N ALA A 108 -6.52 -9.27 -2.08
CA ALA A 108 -6.52 -7.90 -1.56
C ALA A 108 -5.39 -7.06 -2.17
N GLY A 109 -5.70 -5.84 -2.58
CA GLY A 109 -4.74 -4.90 -3.15
C GLY A 109 -4.60 -3.63 -2.30
N ALA A 110 -3.38 -3.22 -1.99
CA ALA A 110 -3.13 -1.91 -1.40
C ALA A 110 -3.25 -0.82 -2.46
N GLY A 111 -4.09 0.19 -2.22
CA GLY A 111 -4.18 1.35 -3.09
C GLY A 111 -5.27 2.33 -2.68
N MET A 112 -5.15 3.59 -3.11
CA MET A 112 -6.17 4.62 -2.90
C MET A 112 -7.48 4.37 -3.68
N HIS A 113 -7.40 3.58 -4.77
CA HIS A 113 -8.54 3.22 -5.59
C HIS A 113 -8.27 1.90 -6.33
N PRO A 114 -9.25 0.98 -6.46
CA PRO A 114 -9.06 -0.31 -7.15
C PRO A 114 -8.53 -0.19 -8.59
N ALA A 115 -8.91 0.86 -9.32
CA ALA A 115 -8.44 1.11 -10.70
C ALA A 115 -6.92 1.13 -10.89
N ILE A 116 -6.15 1.30 -9.80
CA ILE A 116 -4.68 1.22 -9.84
C ILE A 116 -4.22 -0.20 -10.16
N PHE A 117 -4.91 -1.21 -9.61
CA PHE A 117 -4.46 -2.60 -9.65
C PHE A 117 -5.42 -3.54 -10.38
N VAL A 118 -6.65 -3.11 -10.68
CA VAL A 118 -7.63 -3.92 -11.39
C VAL A 118 -8.53 -3.05 -12.27
N SER A 119 -8.82 -3.52 -13.47
CA SER A 119 -9.74 -2.89 -14.40
C SER A 119 -11.19 -3.17 -14.02
N PHE A 120 -12.06 -2.19 -14.20
CA PHE A 120 -13.51 -2.35 -14.10
C PHE A 120 -14.06 -3.12 -15.32
N PRO A 121 -15.36 -3.49 -15.35
CA PRO A 121 -15.91 -4.36 -16.38
C PRO A 121 -15.41 -4.01 -17.80
N PRO A 122 -14.79 -4.98 -18.50
CA PRO A 122 -14.87 -6.43 -18.29
C PRO A 122 -13.92 -7.05 -17.23
N GLY A 123 -13.09 -6.28 -16.51
CA GLY A 123 -12.23 -6.80 -15.44
C GLY A 123 -12.94 -6.99 -14.08
N TYR A 124 -12.20 -7.47 -13.08
CA TYR A 124 -12.71 -7.83 -11.74
C TYR A 124 -12.92 -6.65 -10.78
N GLY A 125 -12.80 -5.40 -11.25
CA GLY A 125 -12.81 -4.22 -10.36
C GLY A 125 -14.12 -4.02 -9.58
N ALA A 126 -15.23 -4.61 -10.04
CA ALA A 126 -16.51 -4.59 -9.33
C ALA A 126 -16.54 -5.52 -8.10
N ASP A 127 -15.57 -6.44 -7.97
CA ASP A 127 -15.51 -7.45 -6.90
C ASP A 127 -14.69 -6.96 -5.69
N TYR A 128 -14.11 -5.75 -5.77
CA TYR A 128 -13.32 -5.14 -4.70
C TYR A 128 -14.08 -4.02 -4.01
N ASP A 129 -14.02 -4.01 -2.68
CA ASP A 129 -14.52 -2.92 -1.85
C ASP A 129 -13.45 -2.45 -0.87
N ALA A 130 -13.59 -1.23 -0.39
CA ALA A 130 -12.69 -0.66 0.60
C ALA A 130 -12.87 -1.38 1.95
N ILE A 131 -11.76 -1.74 2.58
CA ILE A 131 -11.77 -2.27 3.94
C ILE A 131 -11.53 -1.15 4.96
N PRO A 132 -12.18 -1.18 6.14
CA PRO A 132 -11.89 -0.23 7.19
C PRO A 132 -10.45 -0.38 7.70
N PRO A 133 -9.91 0.62 8.42
CA PRO A 133 -8.60 0.54 9.05
C PRO A 133 -8.44 -0.75 9.86
N LEU A 134 -7.28 -1.40 9.72
CA LEU A 134 -6.94 -2.59 10.48
C LEU A 134 -6.96 -2.28 11.97
N GLN A 135 -7.84 -2.95 12.70
CA GLN A 135 -7.84 -2.93 14.15
C GLN A 135 -6.77 -3.92 14.64
N GLY A 136 -5.67 -3.41 15.15
CA GLY A 136 -4.64 -4.20 15.79
C GLY A 136 -4.66 -4.05 17.31
N PRO A 137 -3.67 -4.62 18.01
CA PRO A 137 -3.69 -4.71 19.47
C PRO A 137 -3.59 -3.35 20.17
N ASN A 138 -2.95 -2.37 19.52
CA ASN A 138 -2.62 -1.07 20.11
C ASN A 138 -3.28 0.10 19.38
N ALA A 139 -3.75 -0.11 18.15
CA ALA A 139 -4.22 0.95 17.27
C ALA A 139 -5.23 0.48 16.22
N GLY A 140 -5.92 1.46 15.63
CA GLY A 140 -6.81 1.31 14.49
C GLY A 140 -6.74 2.53 13.59
N TYR A 141 -5.52 2.97 13.27
CA TYR A 141 -5.29 4.25 12.61
C TYR A 141 -5.64 4.20 11.12
N ALA A 142 -6.21 5.30 10.62
CA ALA A 142 -6.21 5.61 9.20
C ALA A 142 -5.04 6.55 8.91
N SER A 143 -4.30 6.31 7.83
CA SER A 143 -3.27 7.25 7.38
C SER A 143 -3.90 8.58 6.98
N TYR A 144 -3.35 9.69 7.46
CA TYR A 144 -3.78 11.02 7.03
C TYR A 144 -3.08 11.41 5.73
N LEU A 145 -3.88 11.73 4.69
CA LEU A 145 -3.36 12.29 3.45
C LEU A 145 -3.32 13.82 3.56
N ASN A 146 -2.11 14.39 3.50
CA ASN A 146 -1.97 15.84 3.37
C ASN A 146 -2.55 16.30 2.02
N PRO A 147 -3.48 17.26 1.99
CA PRO A 147 -4.10 17.75 0.75
C PRO A 147 -3.17 18.63 -0.09
N SER A 148 -1.96 18.89 0.40
CA SER A 148 -0.94 19.71 -0.23
C SER A 148 0.41 19.01 -0.12
N VAL A 149 1.09 18.88 -1.25
CA VAL A 149 2.51 18.55 -1.28
C VAL A 149 3.26 19.87 -1.18
N SER A 150 3.82 20.16 -0.01
CA SER A 150 4.64 21.36 0.18
C SER A 150 5.96 21.19 -0.57
N GLY A 151 6.28 22.12 -1.47
CA GLY A 151 7.49 22.06 -2.28
C GLY A 151 7.41 22.98 -3.49
N ALA A 152 8.53 23.18 -4.16
CA ALA A 152 8.59 23.93 -5.41
C ALA A 152 8.29 22.98 -6.58
N THR A 153 7.29 23.31 -7.41
CA THR A 153 6.98 22.55 -8.65
C THR A 153 8.04 22.77 -9.72
N PHE A 154 8.72 23.92 -9.68
CA PHE A 154 9.87 24.25 -10.52
C PHE A 154 10.78 25.22 -9.78
N VAL A 155 12.03 25.32 -10.22
CA VAL A 155 13.01 26.28 -9.69
C VAL A 155 13.62 27.10 -10.82
N LEU A 156 13.71 28.42 -10.63
CA LEU A 156 14.47 29.30 -11.50
C LEU A 156 15.85 29.49 -10.87
N THR A 157 16.90 29.21 -11.65
CA THR A 157 18.27 29.48 -11.20
C THR A 157 18.59 30.96 -11.33
N ASN A 158 19.60 31.43 -10.63
CA ASN A 158 20.13 32.80 -10.77
C ASN A 158 20.73 33.11 -12.16
N LYS A 159 20.73 32.16 -13.10
CA LYS A 159 21.18 32.33 -14.49
C LYS A 159 20.03 32.41 -15.51
N ALA A 160 18.78 32.26 -15.06
CA ALA A 160 17.63 32.38 -15.95
C ALA A 160 17.52 33.81 -16.50
N SER A 161 17.35 33.97 -17.81
CA SER A 161 17.11 35.30 -18.42
C SER A 161 15.76 35.86 -17.98
N PRO A 162 15.56 37.18 -18.01
CA PRO A 162 14.26 37.80 -17.68
C PRO A 162 13.09 37.18 -18.44
N GLU A 163 13.29 36.81 -19.71
CA GLU A 163 12.29 36.17 -20.57
C GLU A 163 11.99 34.73 -20.13
N ALA A 164 13.00 34.00 -19.63
CA ALA A 164 12.86 32.64 -19.11
C ALA A 164 12.29 32.59 -17.68
N GLN A 165 12.24 33.71 -16.97
CA GLN A 165 11.66 33.83 -15.62
C GLN A 165 10.14 34.04 -15.63
N VAL A 166 9.53 34.27 -16.79
CA VAL A 166 8.07 34.44 -16.94
C VAL A 166 7.45 33.11 -17.38
N ALA A 167 6.81 32.43 -16.43
CA ALA A 167 5.85 31.36 -16.65
C ALA A 167 4.57 31.67 -15.86
#